data_AF-A0A8S1AP45-F1
#
_entry.id   AF-A0A8S1AP45-F1
#
_cell.length_a   1.000
_cell.length_b   1.000
_cell.length_c   1.000
_cell.angle_alpha   90.00
_cell.angle_beta   90.00
_cell.angle_gamma   90.00
#
_symmetry.space_group_name_H-M   'P 1'
#
loop_
_entity.id
_entity.type
_entity.pdbx_description
1 polymer ?
#
loop_
_entity_poly.entity_id
_entity_poly.type
_entity_poly.pdbx_seq_one_letter_code
_entity_poly.pdbx_strand_id
1 'polypeptide(L)'
;MAKEKCKKNEDELERRRIARREKYKRIKSDPEKYAIERAKKKEAYLKRKIEQKVKNINEMSPREQRAQRKRWRENSKRYLKKKAKERQIKEVTIISQVLEGRGKININDKEVSDPLCEENTKEEINNEINHRTFQRKIKALKLKHATEKKEMTLLIKKYKNRCRILTKILNKMKQNKAYTGSEENIALSTQVPIETSSCHDGTQKTTSEQVILNKIS
;
A
#
# COMPACT_ATOMS: atom_id res chain seq x y z
N MET A 1 -13.47 45.50 -2.23
CA MET A 1 -12.57 45.67 -3.40
C MET A 1 -12.07 44.29 -3.87
N ALA A 2 -12.89 43.56 -4.63
CA ALA A 2 -12.52 42.25 -5.15
C ALA A 2 -11.53 42.42 -6.31
N LYS A 3 -10.34 41.83 -6.21
CA LYS A 3 -9.34 41.87 -7.29
C LYS A 3 -9.84 41.04 -8.47
N GLU A 4 -10.12 41.71 -9.58
CA GLU A 4 -10.42 41.08 -10.86
C GLU A 4 -9.29 40.12 -11.26
N LYS A 5 -9.64 38.84 -11.43
CA LYS A 5 -8.70 37.83 -11.93
C LYS A 5 -8.49 38.10 -13.42
N CYS A 6 -7.38 38.72 -13.78
CA CYS A 6 -6.86 38.76 -15.16
C CYS A 6 -6.82 37.33 -15.74
N LYS A 7 -7.77 37.00 -16.62
CA LYS A 7 -7.69 35.85 -17.53
C LYS A 7 -6.53 36.11 -18.49
N LYS A 8 -5.35 35.57 -18.20
CA LYS A 8 -4.23 35.58 -19.16
C LYS A 8 -4.61 34.69 -20.33
N ASN A 9 -4.46 35.20 -21.56
CA ASN A 9 -4.64 34.44 -22.79
C ASN A 9 -3.78 33.16 -22.73
N GLU A 10 -4.38 32.01 -23.02
CA GLU A 10 -3.66 30.72 -22.98
C GLU A 10 -2.41 30.73 -23.88
N ASP A 11 -2.47 31.47 -24.99
CA ASP A 11 -1.36 31.66 -25.92
C ASP A 11 -0.17 32.40 -25.29
N GLU A 12 -0.42 33.43 -24.49
CA GLU A 12 0.64 34.15 -23.78
C GLU A 12 1.31 33.23 -22.74
N LEU A 13 0.51 32.37 -22.09
CA LEU A 13 1.01 31.40 -21.14
C LEU A 13 1.90 30.34 -21.83
N GLU A 14 1.52 29.87 -23.02
CA GLU A 14 2.31 28.90 -23.78
C GLU A 14 3.61 29.52 -24.31
N ARG A 15 3.58 30.75 -24.82
CA ARG A 15 4.81 31.50 -25.19
C ARG A 15 5.78 31.61 -24.01
N ARG A 16 5.27 31.95 -22.82
CA ARG A 16 6.10 31.99 -21.59
C ARG A 16 6.66 30.62 -21.22
N ARG A 17 5.92 29.53 -21.44
CA ARG A 17 6.41 28.15 -21.19
C ARG A 17 7.54 27.78 -22.15
N ILE A 18 7.39 28.09 -23.44
CA ILE A 18 8.40 27.82 -24.47
C ILE A 18 9.69 28.59 -24.16
N ALA A 19 9.60 29.91 -23.95
CA ALA A 19 10.75 30.74 -23.61
C ALA A 19 11.47 30.26 -22.33
N ARG A 20 10.71 29.81 -21.32
CA ARG A 20 11.29 29.22 -20.10
C ARG A 20 12.01 27.91 -20.39
N ARG A 21 11.44 27.03 -21.22
CA ARG A 21 12.10 25.76 -21.62
C ARG A 21 13.41 26.03 -22.36
N GLU A 22 13.42 26.97 -23.30
CA GLU A 22 14.61 27.36 -24.04
C GLU A 22 15.69 27.93 -23.14
N LYS A 23 15.32 28.85 -22.23
CA LYS A 23 16.24 29.38 -21.22
C LYS A 23 16.89 28.26 -20.40
N TYR A 24 16.10 27.30 -19.91
CA TYR A 24 16.64 26.16 -19.16
C TYR A 24 17.54 25.27 -20.01
N LYS A 25 17.25 25.07 -21.30
CA LYS A 25 18.12 24.34 -22.21
C LYS A 25 19.48 25.04 -22.36
N ARG A 26 19.49 26.36 -22.59
CA ARG A 26 20.73 27.17 -22.71
C ARG A 26 21.58 27.15 -21.43
N ILE A 27 20.94 27.18 -20.27
CA ILE A 27 21.65 27.11 -18.98
C ILE A 27 22.22 25.72 -18.74
N LYS A 28 21.55 24.66 -19.21
CA LYS A 28 22.00 23.28 -19.03
C LYS A 28 23.12 22.89 -20.02
N SER A 29 23.17 23.50 -21.20
CA SER A 29 24.22 23.24 -22.19
C SER A 29 25.58 23.80 -21.79
N ASP A 30 25.61 24.85 -20.97
CA ASP A 30 26.84 25.48 -20.48
C ASP A 30 27.14 24.98 -19.05
N PRO A 31 28.26 24.27 -18.83
CA PRO A 31 28.58 23.67 -17.53
C PRO A 31 28.80 24.71 -16.42
N GLU A 32 29.37 25.87 -16.74
CA GLU A 32 29.64 26.92 -15.75
C GLU A 32 28.35 27.60 -15.30
N LYS A 33 27.50 27.98 -16.26
CA LYS A 33 26.17 28.54 -15.94
C LYS A 33 25.31 27.55 -15.16
N TYR A 34 25.38 26.27 -15.50
CA TYR A 34 24.67 25.22 -14.77
C TYR A 34 25.16 25.09 -13.32
N ALA A 35 26.48 25.14 -13.10
CA ALA A 35 27.07 25.07 -11.77
C ALA A 35 26.64 26.26 -10.89
N ILE A 36 26.68 27.48 -11.43
CA ILE A 36 26.22 28.70 -10.73
C ILE A 36 24.75 28.58 -10.33
N GLU A 37 23.88 28.12 -11.25
CA GLU A 37 22.46 27.98 -10.92
C GLU A 37 22.19 26.86 -9.90
N ARG A 38 22.98 25.78 -9.92
CA ARG A 38 22.94 24.72 -8.90
C ARG A 38 23.34 25.25 -7.53
N ALA A 39 24.41 26.06 -7.45
CA ALA A 39 24.86 26.69 -6.21
C ALA A 39 23.76 27.61 -5.64
N LYS A 40 23.19 28.49 -6.47
CA LYS A 40 22.08 29.38 -6.09
C LYS A 40 20.86 28.62 -5.57
N LYS A 41 20.50 27.49 -6.19
CA LYS A 41 19.40 26.63 -5.72
C LYS A 41 19.72 25.96 -4.39
N LYS A 42 20.96 25.52 -4.19
CA LYS A 42 21.42 24.92 -2.94
C LYS A 42 21.34 25.94 -1.80
N GLU A 43 21.82 27.15 -2.02
CA GLU A 43 21.76 28.26 -1.06
C GLU A 43 20.31 28.61 -0.70
N ALA A 44 19.43 28.77 -1.70
CA ALA A 44 18.02 29.04 -1.46
C ALA A 44 17.31 27.92 -0.66
N TYR A 45 17.69 26.65 -0.90
CA TYR A 45 17.19 25.52 -0.11
C TYR A 45 17.67 25.58 1.34
N LEU A 46 18.97 25.85 1.56
CA LEU A 46 19.54 26.00 2.90
C LEU A 46 18.86 27.14 3.66
N LYS A 47 18.67 28.29 3.03
CA LYS A 47 17.94 29.43 3.61
C LYS A 47 16.53 29.04 4.02
N ARG A 48 15.78 28.33 3.17
CA ARG A 48 14.43 27.83 3.51
C ARG A 48 14.42 26.78 4.62
N LYS A 49 15.49 25.98 4.74
CA LYS A 49 15.65 25.00 5.82
C LYS A 49 15.91 25.72 7.15
N ILE A 50 16.78 26.73 7.16
CA ILE A 50 17.05 27.62 8.31
C ILE A 50 15.77 28.34 8.74
N GLU A 51 15.01 28.89 7.79
CA GLU A 51 13.69 29.51 8.04
C GLU A 51 12.58 28.51 8.44
N GLN A 52 12.89 27.23 8.63
CA GLN A 52 11.93 26.15 8.98
C GLN A 52 10.74 26.00 8.02
N LYS A 53 10.86 26.51 6.79
CA LYS A 53 9.86 26.36 5.71
C LYS A 53 9.93 24.98 5.06
N VAL A 54 11.06 24.28 5.22
CA VAL A 54 11.24 22.88 4.82
C VAL A 54 11.34 22.05 6.08
N LYS A 55 10.21 21.45 6.49
CA LYS A 55 10.14 20.58 7.67
C LYS A 55 10.28 19.12 7.26
N ASN A 56 10.95 18.33 8.09
CA ASN A 56 10.92 16.88 7.97
C ASN A 56 9.53 16.35 8.40
N ILE A 57 9.12 15.16 7.92
CA ILE A 57 7.79 14.62 8.24
C ILE A 57 7.56 14.46 9.74
N ASN A 58 8.61 14.14 10.50
CA ASN A 58 8.54 13.97 11.96
C ASN A 58 8.36 15.31 12.69
N GLU A 59 8.76 16.42 12.08
CA GLU A 59 8.62 17.78 12.61
C GLU A 59 7.28 18.43 12.23
N MET A 60 6.49 17.78 11.37
CA MET A 60 5.17 18.25 10.96
C MET A 60 4.09 17.84 11.96
N SER A 61 3.03 18.64 12.07
CA SER A 61 1.84 18.27 12.86
C SER A 61 1.18 17.00 12.28
N PRO A 62 0.55 16.14 13.11
CA PRO A 62 -0.16 14.95 12.62
C PRO A 62 -1.15 15.24 11.49
N ARG A 63 -1.81 16.41 11.48
CA ARG A 63 -2.73 16.83 10.42
C ARG A 63 -2.00 17.10 9.10
N GLU A 64 -0.86 17.78 9.17
CA GLU A 64 -0.01 18.08 8.02
C GLU A 64 0.64 16.81 7.47
N GLN A 65 1.10 15.91 8.33
CA GLN A 65 1.62 14.59 7.92
C GLN A 65 0.57 13.81 7.13
N ARG A 66 -0.68 13.80 7.59
CA ARG A 66 -1.79 13.16 6.86
C ARG A 66 -2.01 13.80 5.49
N ALA A 67 -2.01 15.14 5.43
CA ALA A 67 -2.15 15.87 4.16
C ALA A 67 -0.99 15.57 3.19
N GLN A 68 0.24 15.54 3.69
CA GLN A 68 1.43 15.24 2.90
C GLN A 68 1.41 13.80 2.38
N ARG A 69 1.07 12.81 3.22
CA ARG A 69 0.89 11.41 2.79
C ARG A 69 -0.23 11.27 1.76
N LYS A 70 -1.33 12.03 1.90
CA LYS A 70 -2.40 12.07 0.89
C LYS A 70 -1.87 12.59 -0.45
N ARG A 71 -1.14 13.71 -0.45
CA ARG A 71 -0.49 14.25 -1.66
C ARG A 71 0.48 13.26 -2.29
N TRP A 72 1.28 12.54 -1.50
CA TRP A 72 2.17 11.50 -2.01
C TRP A 72 1.43 10.37 -2.71
N ARG A 73 0.33 9.87 -2.12
CA ARG A 73 -0.52 8.86 -2.78
C ARG A 73 -1.12 9.36 -4.08
N GLU A 74 -1.62 10.60 -4.10
CA GLU A 74 -2.18 11.22 -5.30
C GLU A 74 -1.14 11.42 -6.40
N ASN A 75 0.05 11.92 -6.05
CA ASN A 75 1.15 12.10 -6.99
C ASN A 75 1.64 10.76 -7.55
N SER A 76 1.77 9.73 -6.72
CA SER A 76 2.12 8.37 -7.16
C SER A 76 1.06 7.84 -8.14
N LYS A 77 -0.23 7.98 -7.82
CA LYS A 77 -1.32 7.60 -8.74
C LYS A 77 -1.25 8.36 -10.07
N ARG A 78 -0.99 9.67 -10.05
CA ARG A 78 -0.81 10.49 -11.26
C ARG A 78 0.39 10.02 -12.09
N TYR A 79 1.51 9.74 -11.44
CA TYR A 79 2.72 9.23 -12.09
C TYR A 79 2.48 7.88 -12.77
N LEU A 80 1.85 6.93 -12.07
CA LEU A 80 1.49 5.63 -12.63
C LEU A 80 0.55 5.75 -13.83
N LYS A 81 -0.49 6.59 -13.73
CA LYS A 81 -1.39 6.87 -14.87
C LYS A 81 -0.64 7.46 -16.06
N LYS A 82 0.26 8.43 -15.82
CA LYS A 82 1.10 9.02 -16.88
C LYS A 82 1.96 7.95 -17.54
N LYS A 83 2.63 7.11 -16.75
CA LYS A 83 3.47 6.02 -17.26
C LYS A 83 2.69 4.97 -18.03
N ALA A 84 1.47 4.63 -17.62
CA ALA A 84 0.59 3.73 -18.36
C ALA A 84 0.23 4.32 -19.74
N LYS A 85 -0.14 5.61 -19.79
CA LYS A 85 -0.41 6.31 -21.06
C LYS A 85 0.83 6.36 -21.96
N GLU A 86 2.00 6.67 -21.40
CA GLU A 86 3.27 6.66 -22.15
C GLU A 86 3.57 5.28 -22.76
N ARG A 87 3.23 4.17 -22.07
CA ARG A 87 3.38 2.81 -22.62
C ARG A 87 2.40 2.54 -23.75
N GLN A 88 1.13 2.88 -23.58
CA GLN A 88 0.11 2.74 -24.63
C GLN A 88 0.49 3.50 -25.90
N ILE A 89 0.97 4.74 -25.75
CA ILE A 89 1.42 5.54 -26.91
C ILE A 89 2.58 4.84 -27.62
N LYS A 90 3.57 4.32 -26.88
CA LYS A 90 4.69 3.58 -27.47
C LYS A 90 4.24 2.32 -28.20
N GLU A 91 3.33 1.55 -27.62
CA GLU A 91 2.76 0.34 -28.25
C GLU A 91 2.07 0.71 -29.57
N VAL A 92 1.24 1.77 -29.59
CA VAL A 92 0.58 2.27 -30.80
C VAL A 92 1.60 2.75 -31.84
N THR A 93 2.63 3.49 -31.43
CA THR A 93 3.68 3.97 -32.34
C THR A 93 4.45 2.80 -32.97
N ILE A 94 4.78 1.77 -32.19
CA ILE A 94 5.46 0.57 -32.69
C ILE A 94 4.57 -0.17 -33.70
N ILE A 95 3.27 -0.33 -33.40
CA ILE A 95 2.33 -0.97 -34.32
C ILE A 95 2.22 -0.19 -35.64
N SER A 96 2.15 1.15 -35.58
CA SER A 96 2.11 2.00 -36.79
C SER A 96 3.38 1.84 -37.63
N GLN A 97 4.55 1.83 -37.00
CA GLN A 97 5.83 1.63 -37.71
C GLN A 97 5.95 0.24 -38.34
N VAL A 98 5.42 -0.80 -37.69
CA VAL A 98 5.39 -2.17 -38.23
C VAL A 98 4.42 -2.30 -39.41
N LEU A 99 3.27 -1.60 -39.36
CA LEU A 99 2.30 -1.58 -40.46
C LEU A 99 2.82 -0.81 -41.68
N GLU A 100 3.49 0.32 -41.48
CA GLU A 100 4.10 1.10 -42.56
C GLU A 100 5.30 0.35 -43.19
N GLY A 101 6.03 -0.45 -42.40
CA GLY A 101 7.12 -1.30 -42.89
C GLY A 101 6.67 -2.51 -43.72
N ARG A 102 5.40 -2.95 -43.62
CA ARG A 102 4.87 -4.09 -44.39
C ARG A 102 4.33 -3.73 -45.78
N GLY A 103 4.32 -2.45 -46.17
CA GLY A 103 3.85 -2.01 -47.49
C GLY A 103 4.85 -2.17 -48.64
N LYS A 104 6.08 -2.66 -48.39
CA LYS A 104 7.12 -2.86 -49.41
C LYS A 104 7.97 -4.10 -49.12
N ILE A 105 7.33 -5.27 -49.00
CA ILE A 105 8.06 -6.53 -49.13
C ILE A 105 7.92 -6.92 -50.60
N ASN A 106 8.99 -6.70 -51.37
CA ASN A 106 9.18 -7.32 -52.67
C ASN A 106 9.18 -8.83 -52.45
N ILE A 107 8.08 -9.48 -52.84
CA ILE A 107 7.95 -10.92 -52.94
C ILE A 107 8.78 -11.33 -54.15
N ASN A 108 10.08 -11.51 -54.00
CA ASN A 108 10.89 -12.20 -55.01
C ASN A 108 12.10 -12.98 -54.48
N ASP A 109 12.46 -12.85 -53.20
CA ASP A 109 13.50 -13.70 -52.63
C ASP A 109 12.86 -14.87 -51.88
N LYS A 110 12.58 -15.93 -52.66
CA LYS A 110 12.35 -17.29 -52.17
C LYS A 110 13.68 -17.82 -51.62
N GLU A 111 14.05 -17.39 -50.42
CA GLU A 111 15.02 -18.15 -49.62
C GLU A 111 14.34 -19.43 -49.15
N VAL A 112 14.92 -20.55 -49.57
CA VAL A 112 14.58 -21.90 -49.14
C VAL A 112 14.99 -22.02 -47.67
N SER A 113 14.11 -21.59 -46.77
CA SER A 113 14.24 -21.89 -45.35
C SER A 113 13.86 -23.34 -45.11
N ASP A 114 14.79 -24.06 -44.48
CA ASP A 114 14.70 -25.46 -44.09
C ASP A 114 13.47 -25.71 -43.18
N PRO A 115 12.48 -26.52 -43.61
CA PRO A 115 11.22 -26.74 -42.88
C PRO A 115 11.39 -27.49 -41.54
N LEU A 116 12.60 -27.98 -41.21
CA LEU A 116 12.87 -28.69 -39.97
C LEU A 116 13.19 -27.79 -38.76
N CYS A 117 13.28 -26.47 -38.93
CA CYS A 117 13.72 -25.57 -37.85
C CYS A 117 12.57 -24.82 -37.13
N GLU A 118 11.32 -24.91 -37.60
CA GLU A 118 10.20 -24.11 -37.08
C GLU A 118 9.45 -24.73 -35.88
N GLU A 119 9.49 -26.05 -35.69
CA GLU A 119 8.64 -26.72 -34.69
C GLU A 119 9.05 -26.40 -33.25
N ASN A 120 10.35 -26.24 -32.98
CA ASN A 120 10.85 -25.93 -31.63
C ASN A 120 10.44 -24.54 -31.12
N THR A 121 10.20 -23.57 -32.02
CA THR A 121 9.88 -22.19 -31.61
C THR A 121 8.46 -22.03 -31.04
N LYS A 122 7.51 -22.86 -31.48
CA LYS A 122 6.11 -22.78 -31.02
C LYS A 122 5.96 -23.31 -29.59
N GLU A 123 6.69 -24.36 -29.24
CA GLU A 123 6.69 -24.90 -27.88
C GLU A 123 7.33 -23.95 -26.87
N GLU A 124 8.43 -23.30 -27.23
CA GLU A 124 9.08 -22.30 -26.38
C GLU A 124 8.16 -21.10 -26.08
N ILE A 125 7.46 -20.60 -27.08
CA ILE A 125 6.48 -19.51 -26.92
C ILE A 125 5.34 -19.95 -26.00
N ASN A 126 4.81 -21.16 -26.17
CA ASN A 126 3.76 -21.71 -25.32
C ASN A 126 4.22 -21.87 -23.87
N ASN A 127 5.44 -22.36 -23.66
CA ASN A 127 6.05 -22.50 -22.33
C ASN A 127 6.23 -21.13 -21.65
N GLU A 128 6.63 -20.10 -22.39
CA GLU A 128 6.76 -18.75 -21.84
C GLU A 128 5.39 -18.15 -21.45
N ILE A 129 4.36 -18.34 -22.29
CA ILE A 129 2.98 -17.90 -22.00
C ILE A 129 2.45 -18.59 -20.75
N ASN A 130 2.67 -19.90 -20.63
CA ASN A 130 2.28 -20.68 -19.45
C ASN A 130 2.99 -20.18 -18.20
N HIS A 131 4.31 -19.97 -18.26
CA HIS A 131 5.10 -19.45 -17.16
C HIS A 131 4.59 -18.08 -16.67
N ARG A 132 4.32 -17.15 -17.59
CA ARG A 132 3.74 -15.82 -17.28
C ARG A 132 2.37 -15.96 -16.62
N THR A 133 1.55 -16.91 -17.07
CA THR A 133 0.23 -17.19 -16.50
C THR A 133 0.33 -17.73 -15.08
N PHE A 134 1.24 -18.67 -14.81
CA PHE A 134 1.52 -19.17 -13.46
C PHE A 134 1.99 -18.06 -12.52
N GLN A 135 2.91 -17.20 -12.97
CA GLN A 135 3.35 -16.07 -12.16
C GLN A 135 2.21 -15.12 -11.78
N ARG A 136 1.25 -14.88 -12.70
CA ARG A 136 0.05 -14.07 -12.42
C ARG A 136 -0.84 -14.75 -11.38
N LYS A 137 -1.09 -16.07 -11.50
CA LYS A 137 -1.86 -16.86 -10.53
C LYS A 137 -1.22 -16.81 -9.13
N ILE A 138 0.10 -16.99 -9.04
CA ILE A 138 0.84 -16.90 -7.77
C ILE A 138 0.69 -15.51 -7.14
N LYS A 139 0.83 -14.43 -7.94
CA LYS A 139 0.65 -13.06 -7.44
C LYS A 139 -0.78 -12.82 -6.93
N ALA A 140 -1.79 -13.32 -7.65
CA ALA A 140 -3.19 -13.21 -7.24
C ALA A 140 -3.46 -13.96 -5.93
N LEU A 141 -2.95 -15.19 -5.78
CA LEU A 141 -3.07 -15.97 -4.55
C LEU A 141 -2.39 -15.28 -3.36
N LYS A 142 -1.18 -14.74 -3.55
CA LYS A 142 -0.48 -13.96 -2.51
C LYS A 142 -1.29 -12.75 -2.05
N LEU A 143 -1.96 -12.07 -2.99
CA LEU A 143 -2.81 -10.92 -2.67
C LEU A 143 -4.06 -11.35 -1.88
N LYS A 144 -4.73 -12.43 -2.32
CA LYS A 144 -5.91 -13.01 -1.64
C LYS A 144 -5.58 -13.43 -0.20
N HIS A 145 -4.48 -14.14 -0.01
CA HIS A 145 -4.03 -14.52 1.33
C HIS A 145 -3.70 -13.30 2.20
N ALA A 146 -3.11 -12.25 1.62
CA ALA A 146 -2.83 -11.01 2.34
C ALA A 146 -4.10 -10.25 2.76
N THR A 147 -5.18 -10.30 1.98
CA THR A 147 -6.48 -9.71 2.34
C THR A 147 -7.18 -10.53 3.44
N GLU A 148 -7.22 -11.85 3.30
CA GLU A 148 -7.80 -12.76 4.31
C GLU A 148 -7.08 -12.61 5.66
N LYS A 149 -5.75 -12.53 5.66
CA LYS A 149 -4.97 -12.28 6.89
C LYS A 149 -5.33 -10.96 7.58
N LYS A 150 -5.62 -9.90 6.81
CA LYS A 150 -6.04 -8.61 7.35
C LYS A 150 -7.44 -8.69 7.95
N GLU A 151 -8.38 -9.35 7.26
CA GLU A 151 -9.74 -9.57 7.75
C GLU A 151 -9.75 -10.38 9.04
N MET A 152 -8.99 -11.48 9.08
CA MET A 152 -8.80 -12.28 10.29
C MET A 152 -8.23 -11.44 11.45
N THR A 153 -7.24 -10.59 11.18
CA THR A 153 -6.68 -9.70 12.20
C THR A 153 -7.72 -8.72 12.77
N LEU A 154 -8.62 -8.19 11.92
CA LEU A 154 -9.71 -7.32 12.36
C LEU A 154 -10.74 -8.09 13.19
N LEU A 155 -11.08 -9.31 12.79
CA LEU A 155 -12.00 -10.17 13.53
C LEU A 155 -11.46 -10.51 14.91
N ILE A 156 -10.17 -10.88 15.01
CA ILE A 156 -9.49 -11.13 16.29
C ILE A 156 -9.55 -9.88 17.19
N LYS A 157 -9.30 -8.68 16.64
CA LYS A 157 -9.41 -7.43 17.41
C LYS A 157 -10.83 -7.18 17.91
N LYS A 158 -11.84 -7.42 17.08
CA LYS A 158 -13.26 -7.28 17.45
C LYS A 158 -13.64 -8.24 18.58
N TYR A 159 -13.19 -9.50 18.49
CA TYR A 159 -13.43 -10.50 19.52
C TYR A 159 -12.74 -10.14 20.84
N LYS A 160 -11.45 -9.78 20.81
CA LYS A 160 -10.72 -9.32 22.01
C LYS A 160 -11.40 -8.13 22.70
N ASN A 161 -11.93 -7.18 21.92
CA ASN A 161 -12.67 -6.06 22.48
C ASN A 161 -13.97 -6.49 23.18
N ARG A 162 -14.74 -7.42 22.57
CA ARG A 162 -15.95 -7.99 23.20
C ARG A 162 -15.61 -8.71 24.51
N CYS A 163 -14.60 -9.55 24.53
CA CYS A 163 -14.13 -10.22 25.75
C CYS A 163 -13.79 -9.19 26.84
N ARG A 164 -13.03 -8.14 26.50
CA ARG A 164 -12.67 -7.08 27.46
C ARG A 164 -13.90 -6.39 28.05
N ILE A 165 -14.94 -6.14 27.25
CA ILE A 165 -16.20 -5.54 27.73
C ILE A 165 -16.92 -6.50 28.68
N LEU A 166 -17.06 -7.76 28.30
CA LEU A 166 -17.71 -8.78 29.12
C LEU A 166 -17.00 -8.97 30.47
N THR A 167 -15.66 -9.00 30.48
CA THR A 167 -14.88 -9.08 31.72
C THR A 167 -15.15 -7.88 32.63
N LYS A 168 -15.25 -6.66 32.08
CA LYS A 168 -15.60 -5.47 32.88
C LYS A 168 -17.00 -5.57 33.49
N ILE A 169 -17.98 -6.06 32.73
CA ILE A 169 -19.35 -6.25 33.20
C ILE A 169 -19.37 -7.28 34.34
N LEU A 170 -18.73 -8.43 34.16
CA LEU A 170 -18.62 -9.47 35.19
C LEU A 170 -17.96 -8.94 36.47
N ASN A 171 -16.88 -8.18 36.36
CA ASN A 171 -16.22 -7.59 37.52
C ASN A 171 -17.12 -6.59 38.26
N LYS A 172 -17.89 -5.77 37.52
CA LYS A 172 -18.87 -4.85 38.11
C LYS A 172 -19.97 -5.61 38.86
N MET A 173 -20.49 -6.70 38.29
CA MET A 173 -21.48 -7.54 38.95
C MET A 173 -20.94 -8.18 40.23
N LYS A 174 -19.68 -8.65 40.22
CA LYS A 174 -19.01 -9.20 41.42
C LYS A 174 -18.84 -8.16 42.52
N GLN A 175 -18.43 -6.94 42.17
CA GLN A 175 -18.29 -5.84 43.12
C GLN A 175 -19.64 -5.46 43.74
N ASN A 176 -20.69 -5.38 42.93
CA ASN A 176 -22.04 -5.10 43.43
C ASN A 176 -22.54 -6.20 44.38
N LYS A 177 -22.31 -7.48 44.04
CA LYS A 177 -22.70 -8.61 44.90
C LYS A 177 -21.96 -8.60 46.25
N ALA A 178 -20.69 -8.22 46.27
CA ALA A 178 -19.92 -8.08 47.50
C ALA A 178 -20.48 -6.97 48.41
N TYR A 179 -21.01 -5.90 47.81
CA TYR A 179 -21.60 -4.77 48.54
C TYR A 179 -22.99 -5.09 49.11
N THR A 180 -23.80 -5.88 48.40
CA THR A 180 -25.14 -6.28 48.87
C THR A 180 -25.13 -7.50 49.79
N GLY A 181 -24.02 -8.22 49.89
CA GLY A 181 -23.88 -9.44 50.68
C GLY A 181 -23.45 -9.23 52.15
N SER A 182 -23.39 -7.99 52.64
CA SER A 182 -22.92 -7.67 54.00
C SER A 182 -24.00 -7.45 55.06
N GLU A 183 -25.30 -7.59 54.76
CA GLU A 183 -26.38 -7.30 55.73
C GLU A 183 -27.52 -8.33 55.84
N GLU A 184 -27.32 -9.59 55.46
CA GLU A 184 -28.26 -10.65 55.83
C GLU A 184 -27.57 -11.75 56.65
N ASN A 185 -27.05 -11.36 57.82
CA ASN A 185 -27.10 -12.21 59.00
C ASN A 185 -28.54 -12.19 59.55
N ILE A 186 -29.49 -12.72 58.77
CA ILE A 186 -30.76 -13.16 59.34
C ILE A 186 -30.52 -14.61 59.77
N ALA A 187 -30.27 -14.78 61.06
CA ALA A 187 -30.21 -16.06 61.72
C ALA A 187 -31.56 -16.78 61.56
N LEU A 188 -31.73 -17.53 60.48
CA LEU A 188 -32.74 -18.57 60.40
C LEU A 188 -32.14 -19.86 60.95
N SER A 189 -32.30 -19.99 62.27
CA SER A 189 -32.26 -21.25 63.00
C SER A 189 -33.37 -22.16 62.47
N THR A 190 -33.05 -23.04 61.53
CA THR A 190 -33.87 -24.22 61.27
C THR A 190 -32.96 -25.43 61.08
N GLN A 191 -32.87 -26.22 62.15
CA GLN A 191 -32.39 -27.60 62.08
C GLN A 191 -33.33 -28.40 61.20
N VAL A 192 -32.82 -29.00 60.12
CA VAL A 192 -33.32 -30.29 59.63
C VAL A 192 -32.12 -31.08 59.11
N PRO A 193 -31.89 -32.32 59.59
CA PRO A 193 -30.88 -33.22 59.04
C PRO A 193 -31.50 -33.98 57.87
N ILE A 194 -30.92 -33.90 56.67
CA ILE A 194 -31.18 -34.88 55.61
C ILE A 194 -29.86 -35.31 54.99
N GLU A 195 -29.56 -36.54 55.36
CA GLU A 195 -28.77 -37.61 54.76
C GLU A 195 -28.06 -37.40 53.42
N THR A 196 -26.86 -37.96 53.43
CA THR A 196 -25.90 -38.26 52.39
C THR A 196 -26.48 -38.95 51.14
N SER A 197 -26.11 -38.47 49.96
CA SER A 197 -25.95 -39.28 48.74
C SER A 197 -25.08 -38.49 47.76
N SER A 198 -23.76 -38.71 47.75
CA SER A 198 -23.12 -39.68 46.85
C SER A 198 -23.58 -39.52 45.40
N CYS A 199 -22.80 -38.82 44.58
CA CYS A 199 -22.36 -39.34 43.29
C CYS A 199 -21.13 -38.57 42.80
N HIS A 200 -20.22 -39.36 42.26
CA HIS A 200 -18.85 -39.08 41.87
C HIS A 200 -18.79 -38.49 40.44
N ASP A 201 -17.57 -38.36 39.94
CA ASP A 201 -17.15 -38.08 38.54
C ASP A 201 -17.12 -36.60 38.14
N GLY A 202 -16.01 -36.02 37.67
CA GLY A 202 -14.71 -36.57 37.33
C GLY A 202 -13.85 -35.46 36.71
N THR A 203 -12.56 -35.51 37.01
CA THR A 203 -11.41 -34.91 36.32
C THR A 203 -11.62 -34.69 34.80
N GLN A 204 -11.04 -33.68 34.14
CA GLN A 204 -9.59 -33.59 33.88
C GLN A 204 -9.11 -32.14 33.67
N LYS A 205 -7.94 -31.86 34.26
CA LYS A 205 -7.08 -30.70 33.97
C LYS A 205 -6.21 -31.04 32.75
N THR A 206 -6.20 -30.19 31.72
CA THR A 206 -5.23 -30.27 30.62
C THR A 206 -4.27 -29.07 30.66
N THR A 207 -3.08 -29.39 31.16
CA THR A 207 -1.74 -29.07 30.63
C THR A 207 -1.48 -27.73 29.93
N SER A 208 -0.58 -27.00 30.59
CA SER A 208 0.40 -26.03 30.10
C SER A 208 0.99 -26.33 28.71
N GLU A 209 0.88 -25.39 27.78
CA GLU A 209 1.76 -25.29 26.61
C GLU A 209 2.97 -24.41 26.93
N GLN A 210 4.15 -25.02 26.85
CA GLN A 210 5.45 -24.37 26.94
C GLN A 210 5.72 -23.54 25.67
N VAL A 211 6.18 -22.32 25.89
CA VAL A 211 6.70 -21.42 24.86
C VAL A 211 8.15 -21.80 24.57
N ILE A 212 8.41 -22.35 23.38
CA ILE A 212 9.77 -22.48 22.84
C ILE A 212 10.08 -21.23 22.01
N LEU A 213 10.96 -20.39 22.55
CA LEU A 213 11.60 -19.28 21.84
C LEU A 213 12.97 -19.74 21.35
N ASN A 214 13.06 -20.13 20.09
CA ASN A 214 14.35 -20.29 19.41
C ASN A 214 14.82 -18.92 18.91
N LYS A 215 15.88 -18.40 19.55
CA LYS A 215 16.76 -17.37 18.98
C LYS A 215 17.74 -18.08 18.04
N ILE A 216 17.77 -17.64 16.79
CA ILE A 216 18.85 -17.96 15.84
C ILE A 216 19.69 -16.69 15.72
N SER A 217 20.97 -16.85 16.06
CA SER A 217 22.08 -15.95 15.71
C SER A 217 22.50 -16.16 14.27
#